data_AF-S3UVM8-F1
#
_entry.id   AF-S3UVM8-F1
#
_cell.length_a   1.000
_cell.length_b   1.000
_cell.length_c   1.000
_cell.angle_alpha   90.00
_cell.angle_beta   90.00
_cell.angle_gamma   90.00
#
_symmetry.space_group_name_H-M   'P 1'
#
loop_
_entity.id
_entity.type
_entity.pdbx_description
1 polymer ?
#
loop_
_entity_poly.entity_id
_entity_poly.type
_entity_poly.pdbx_seq_one_letter_code
_entity_poly.pdbx_strand_id
1 'polypeptide(L)'
;MKLVSIPIFFLLSSVLFAESTFTNLTNPEEIRTFHDVTNRIRCICIPSIAIKSCSFNNCTVSAKLKVFIENRIRTGESADTIVDKMVKGFGPEAVKDPIIAKFIETGNTGMAQSVVYGFGPDILAKPDSTWIDVSIAMAGALGILLIFLYLKRRMTPKAISVIGPNEDAAFHKYLSEIEEKQK
;
A
#
# COMPACT_ATOMS: atom_id res chain seq x y z
N MET A 1 18.56 27.82 31.85
CA MET A 1 17.52 27.37 30.90
C MET A 1 18.20 26.81 29.67
N LYS A 2 18.11 25.49 29.41
CA LYS A 2 18.62 24.88 28.17
C LYS A 2 17.41 24.62 27.27
N LEU A 3 17.26 25.44 26.23
CA LEU A 3 16.31 25.24 25.14
C LEU A 3 16.80 24.06 24.31
N VAL A 4 16.10 22.92 24.41
CA VAL A 4 16.32 21.77 23.52
C VAL A 4 15.57 22.05 22.22
N SER A 5 16.30 22.48 21.20
CA SER A 5 15.80 22.57 19.83
C SER A 5 15.47 21.17 19.31
N ILE A 6 14.17 20.89 19.15
CA ILE A 6 13.67 19.74 18.41
C ILE A 6 13.65 20.15 16.94
N PRO A 7 14.47 19.55 16.04
CA PRO A 7 14.29 19.76 14.62
C PRO A 7 13.08 18.95 14.18
N ILE A 8 11.98 19.64 13.92
CA ILE A 8 10.82 19.12 13.22
C ILE A 8 11.26 18.92 11.76
N PHE A 9 11.83 17.75 11.47
CA PHE A 9 11.96 17.24 10.11
C PHE A 9 10.55 16.88 9.65
N PHE A 10 9.83 17.86 9.10
CA PHE A 10 8.61 17.63 8.33
C PHE A 10 9.04 16.86 7.08
N LEU A 11 9.00 15.54 7.19
CA LEU A 11 9.00 14.59 6.09
C LEU A 11 7.77 14.93 5.23
N LEU A 12 7.93 15.84 4.27
CA LEU A 12 7.04 15.90 3.12
C LEU A 12 7.25 14.58 2.39
N SER A 13 6.42 13.60 2.74
CA SER A 13 6.24 12.34 2.05
C SER A 13 5.73 12.65 0.64
N SER A 14 6.62 12.99 -0.27
CA SER A 14 6.38 12.90 -1.70
C SER A 14 6.05 11.45 -1.98
N VAL A 15 4.77 11.12 -2.10
CA VAL A 15 4.31 9.82 -2.57
C VAL A 15 4.63 9.77 -4.07
N LEU A 16 5.91 9.53 -4.37
CA LEU A 16 6.37 9.21 -5.71
C LEU A 16 5.80 7.84 -6.05
N PHE A 17 4.59 7.82 -6.60
CA PHE A 17 4.07 6.65 -7.29
C PHE A 17 4.90 6.48 -8.57
N ALA A 18 6.00 5.73 -8.47
CA ALA A 18 6.74 5.27 -9.62
C ALA A 18 5.85 4.30 -10.40
N GLU A 19 5.19 4.82 -11.44
CA GLU A 19 4.27 4.06 -12.28
C GLU A 19 5.06 3.24 -13.31
N SER A 20 5.50 2.04 -12.92
CA SER A 20 6.30 1.16 -13.78
C SER A 20 5.42 0.27 -14.67
N THR A 21 4.87 0.82 -15.74
CA THR A 21 4.49 -0.03 -16.89
C THR A 21 4.92 0.62 -18.19
N PHE A 22 5.64 -0.16 -18.99
CA PHE A 22 6.03 0.26 -20.33
C PHE A 22 4.79 0.28 -21.23
N THR A 23 4.65 1.32 -22.03
CA THR A 23 3.63 1.43 -23.07
C THR A 23 4.22 2.13 -24.27
N ASN A 24 3.81 1.77 -25.48
CA ASN A 24 4.20 2.46 -26.72
C ASN A 24 3.21 3.56 -27.13
N LEU A 25 2.22 3.87 -26.29
CA LEU A 25 1.29 4.97 -26.50
C LEU A 25 1.98 6.30 -26.20
N THR A 26 1.73 7.32 -27.03
CA THR A 26 2.34 8.65 -26.90
C THR A 26 1.34 9.71 -26.44
N ASN A 27 0.04 9.51 -26.69
CA ASN A 27 -1.01 10.41 -26.26
C ASN A 27 -1.29 10.26 -24.76
N PRO A 28 -1.26 11.34 -23.96
CA PRO A 28 -1.56 11.30 -22.52
C PRO A 28 -2.89 10.65 -22.15
N GLU A 29 -3.94 10.83 -22.96
CA GLU A 29 -5.26 10.23 -22.68
C GLU A 29 -5.27 8.73 -22.92
N GLU A 30 -4.60 8.28 -23.96
CA GLU A 30 -4.42 6.85 -24.26
C GLU A 30 -3.58 6.17 -23.17
N ILE A 31 -2.52 6.83 -22.70
CA ILE A 31 -1.67 6.35 -21.60
C ILE A 31 -2.49 6.22 -20.31
N ARG A 32 -3.33 7.21 -19.98
CA ARG A 32 -4.24 7.12 -18.81
C ARG A 32 -5.22 5.96 -18.95
N THR A 33 -5.80 5.79 -20.13
CA THR A 33 -6.72 4.68 -20.43
C THR A 33 -6.01 3.34 -20.25
N PHE A 34 -4.79 3.22 -20.75
CA PHE A 34 -3.97 2.03 -20.61
C PHE A 34 -3.67 1.70 -19.15
N HIS A 35 -3.27 2.71 -18.36
CA HIS A 35 -3.04 2.52 -16.94
C HIS A 35 -4.30 2.12 -16.18
N ASP A 36 -5.47 2.68 -16.52
CA ASP A 36 -6.73 2.29 -15.88
C ASP A 36 -7.08 0.82 -16.17
N VAL A 37 -7.08 0.44 -17.45
CA VAL A 37 -7.34 -0.96 -17.86
C VAL A 37 -6.37 -1.92 -17.18
N THR A 38 -5.07 -1.64 -17.28
CA THR A 38 -4.03 -2.55 -16.76
C THR A 38 -3.96 -2.60 -15.24
N ASN A 39 -4.52 -1.61 -14.53
CA ASN A 39 -4.62 -1.61 -13.07
C ASN A 39 -5.82 -2.44 -12.58
N ARG A 40 -6.91 -2.48 -13.36
CA ARG A 40 -8.15 -3.20 -13.05
C ARG A 40 -8.03 -4.71 -13.31
N ILE A 41 -7.33 -5.09 -14.37
CA ILE A 41 -7.18 -6.47 -14.81
C ILE A 41 -6.04 -7.17 -14.07
N ARG A 42 -6.26 -8.41 -13.62
CA ARG A 42 -5.26 -9.25 -12.97
C ARG A 42 -4.46 -10.10 -13.95
N CYS A 43 -3.22 -10.40 -13.55
CA CYS A 43 -2.38 -11.30 -14.31
C CYS A 43 -2.91 -12.73 -14.18
N ILE A 44 -3.12 -13.40 -15.31
CA ILE A 44 -3.64 -14.77 -15.35
C ILE A 44 -2.66 -15.76 -14.70
N CYS A 45 -1.35 -15.49 -14.82
CA CYS A 45 -0.31 -16.32 -14.21
C CYS A 45 -0.19 -16.11 -12.69
N ILE A 46 -0.49 -14.91 -12.21
CA ILE A 46 -0.38 -14.53 -10.80
C ILE A 46 -1.59 -13.62 -10.47
N PRO A 47 -2.75 -14.18 -10.12
CA PRO A 47 -3.99 -13.41 -9.95
C PRO A 47 -3.93 -12.36 -8.83
N SER A 48 -2.96 -12.47 -7.92
CA SER A 48 -2.74 -11.49 -6.85
C SER A 48 -2.15 -10.16 -7.32
N ILE A 49 -1.69 -10.04 -8.58
CA ILE A 49 -1.10 -8.80 -9.10
C ILE A 49 -1.90 -8.22 -10.27
N ALA A 50 -1.95 -6.88 -10.36
CA ALA A 50 -2.41 -6.20 -11.56
C ALA A 50 -1.52 -6.56 -12.75
N ILE A 51 -2.11 -6.65 -13.95
CA ILE A 51 -1.32 -6.87 -15.16
C ILE A 51 -0.33 -5.71 -15.38
N LYS A 52 -0.69 -4.49 -14.99
CA LYS A 52 0.20 -3.31 -14.93
C LYS A 52 1.58 -3.65 -14.34
N SER A 53 1.59 -4.29 -13.17
CA SER A 53 2.80 -4.67 -12.43
C SER A 53 3.50 -5.93 -12.98
N CYS A 54 2.87 -6.65 -13.91
CA CYS A 54 3.51 -7.79 -14.54
C CYS A 54 4.63 -7.33 -15.48
N SER A 55 5.84 -7.83 -15.26
CA SER A 55 7.03 -7.47 -16.04
C SER A 55 6.88 -7.90 -17.49
N PHE A 56 6.94 -6.93 -18.41
CA PHE A 56 6.97 -7.16 -19.85
C PHE A 56 8.13 -8.06 -20.29
N ASN A 57 9.26 -7.99 -19.59
CA ASN A 57 10.48 -8.72 -19.97
C ASN A 57 10.43 -10.19 -19.53
N ASN A 58 9.61 -10.52 -18.52
CA ASN A 58 9.59 -11.85 -17.92
C ASN A 58 8.34 -12.67 -18.28
N CYS A 59 7.27 -12.04 -18.77
CA CYS A 59 6.04 -12.73 -19.15
C CYS A 59 5.60 -12.33 -20.56
N THR A 60 5.83 -13.22 -21.52
CA THR A 60 5.43 -13.00 -22.92
C THR A 60 3.91 -12.85 -23.07
N VAL A 61 3.12 -13.53 -22.24
CA VAL A 61 1.66 -13.44 -22.26
C VAL A 61 1.20 -12.05 -21.85
N SER A 62 1.70 -11.53 -20.73
CA SER A 62 1.31 -10.19 -20.26
C SER A 62 1.81 -9.11 -21.21
N ALA A 63 3.01 -9.26 -21.77
CA ALA A 63 3.56 -8.34 -22.77
C ALA A 63 2.64 -8.26 -24.00
N LYS A 64 2.28 -9.41 -24.58
CA LYS A 64 1.35 -9.49 -25.70
C LYS A 64 -0.02 -8.92 -25.33
N LEU A 65 -0.60 -9.30 -24.19
CA LEU A 65 -1.92 -8.82 -23.78
C LEU A 65 -1.95 -7.29 -23.57
N LYS A 66 -0.86 -6.71 -23.08
CA LYS A 66 -0.73 -5.25 -22.98
C LYS A 66 -0.66 -4.59 -24.34
N VAL A 67 0.08 -5.15 -25.31
CA VAL A 67 0.07 -4.63 -26.70
C VAL A 67 -1.32 -4.76 -27.33
N PHE A 68 -2.04 -5.84 -27.07
CA PHE A 68 -3.43 -5.98 -27.50
C PHE A 68 -4.32 -4.88 -26.90
N ILE A 69 -4.18 -4.58 -25.60
CA ILE A 69 -4.89 -3.46 -24.96
C ILE A 69 -4.54 -2.13 -25.63
N GLU A 70 -3.25 -1.87 -25.92
CA GLU A 70 -2.85 -0.67 -26.66
C GLU A 70 -3.55 -0.57 -28.02
N ASN A 71 -3.67 -1.68 -28.76
CA ASN A 71 -4.37 -1.69 -30.04
C ASN A 71 -5.84 -1.31 -29.90
N ARG A 72 -6.54 -1.81 -28.87
CA ARG A 72 -7.95 -1.44 -28.61
C ARG A 72 -8.08 0.04 -28.26
N ILE A 73 -7.14 0.58 -27.49
CA ILE A 73 -7.10 2.01 -27.16
C ILE A 73 -6.90 2.85 -28.42
N ARG A 74 -5.96 2.46 -29.31
CA ARG A 74 -5.76 3.12 -30.62
C ARG A 74 -7.00 3.07 -31.52
N THR A 75 -7.87 2.08 -31.36
CA THR A 75 -9.17 2.04 -32.06
C THR A 75 -10.27 2.91 -31.42
N GLY A 76 -9.93 3.66 -30.37
CA GLY A 76 -10.84 4.59 -29.69
C GLY A 76 -11.72 3.95 -28.61
N GLU A 77 -11.38 2.75 -28.12
CA GLU A 77 -12.15 2.13 -27.04
C GLU A 77 -11.80 2.71 -25.67
N SER A 78 -12.85 2.93 -24.87
CA SER A 78 -12.72 3.35 -23.48
C SER A 78 -12.23 2.23 -22.57
N ALA A 79 -11.68 2.60 -21.42
CA ALA A 79 -11.22 1.63 -20.42
C ALA A 79 -12.34 0.68 -19.97
N ASP A 80 -13.54 1.20 -19.73
CA ASP A 80 -14.69 0.39 -19.32
C ASP A 80 -15.10 -0.62 -20.38
N THR A 81 -15.10 -0.21 -21.65
CA THR A 81 -15.40 -1.11 -22.76
C THR A 81 -14.37 -2.24 -22.86
N ILE A 82 -13.08 -1.92 -22.74
CA ILE A 82 -12.01 -2.91 -22.82
C ILE A 82 -12.10 -3.88 -21.63
N VAL A 83 -12.34 -3.38 -20.41
CA VAL A 83 -12.49 -4.21 -19.22
C VAL A 83 -13.72 -5.11 -19.31
N ASP A 84 -14.87 -4.58 -19.77
CA ASP A 84 -16.09 -5.37 -19.96
C ASP A 84 -15.88 -6.50 -20.97
N LYS A 85 -15.21 -6.22 -22.09
CA LYS A 85 -14.84 -7.22 -23.10
C LYS A 85 -13.78 -8.20 -22.63
N MET A 86 -12.90 -7.82 -21.71
CA MET A 86 -11.99 -8.78 -21.07
C MET A 86 -12.75 -9.78 -20.21
N VAL A 87 -13.85 -9.37 -19.57
CA VAL A 87 -14.70 -10.27 -18.79
C VAL A 87 -15.58 -11.14 -19.70
N LYS A 88 -16.24 -10.53 -20.69
CA LYS A 88 -17.32 -11.15 -21.49
C LYS A 88 -16.89 -11.66 -22.87
N GLY A 89 -15.69 -11.30 -23.30
CA GLY A 89 -15.14 -11.62 -24.62
C GLY A 89 -15.17 -10.45 -25.60
N PHE A 90 -14.15 -10.40 -26.46
CA PHE A 90 -14.07 -9.46 -27.58
C PHE A 90 -14.80 -9.97 -28.83
N GLY A 91 -15.28 -11.22 -28.81
CA GLY A 91 -15.92 -11.89 -29.94
C GLY A 91 -14.92 -12.52 -30.91
N PRO A 92 -15.42 -13.29 -31.90
CA PRO A 92 -14.59 -14.05 -32.83
C PRO A 92 -13.68 -13.16 -33.67
N GLU A 93 -14.06 -11.91 -33.90
CA GLU A 93 -13.27 -10.92 -34.63
C GLU A 93 -11.92 -10.59 -33.97
N ALA A 94 -11.77 -10.88 -32.67
CA ALA A 94 -10.53 -10.64 -31.93
C ALA A 94 -9.35 -11.43 -32.49
N VAL A 95 -9.58 -12.57 -33.15
CA VAL A 95 -8.52 -13.38 -33.77
C VAL A 95 -7.84 -12.68 -34.95
N LYS A 96 -8.48 -11.63 -35.51
CA LYS A 96 -7.90 -10.80 -36.57
C LYS A 96 -6.81 -9.86 -36.03
N ASP A 97 -6.77 -9.60 -34.72
CA ASP A 97 -5.68 -8.83 -34.14
C ASP A 97 -4.37 -9.65 -34.24
N PRO A 98 -3.29 -9.08 -34.79
CA PRO A 98 -2.02 -9.79 -34.98
C PRO A 98 -1.45 -10.40 -33.69
N ILE A 99 -1.74 -9.81 -32.54
CA ILE A 99 -1.30 -10.32 -31.24
C ILE A 99 -2.03 -11.62 -30.89
N ILE A 100 -3.34 -11.67 -31.15
CA ILE A 100 -4.17 -12.85 -30.87
C ILE A 100 -3.89 -13.97 -31.86
N ALA A 101 -3.72 -13.65 -33.15
CA ALA A 101 -3.24 -14.61 -34.14
C ALA A 101 -1.91 -15.25 -33.70
N LYS A 102 -0.97 -14.44 -33.21
CA LYS A 102 0.32 -14.93 -32.71
C LYS A 102 0.21 -15.78 -31.45
N PHE A 103 -0.85 -15.69 -30.65
CA PHE A 103 -1.09 -16.64 -29.56
C PHE A 103 -1.46 -18.02 -30.11
N ILE A 104 -2.34 -18.06 -31.10
CA ILE A 104 -2.76 -19.29 -31.80
C ILE A 104 -1.56 -19.96 -32.47
N GLU A 105 -0.76 -19.21 -33.22
CA GLU A 105 0.44 -19.71 -33.91
C GLU A 105 1.45 -20.33 -32.95
N THR A 106 1.60 -19.76 -31.75
CA THR A 106 2.50 -20.28 -30.71
C THR A 106 1.93 -21.46 -29.92
N GLY A 107 0.77 -21.98 -30.31
CA GLY A 107 0.08 -23.09 -29.62
C GLY A 107 -0.62 -22.68 -28.32
N ASN A 108 -0.69 -21.38 -27.99
CA ASN A 108 -1.38 -20.86 -26.81
C ASN A 108 -2.85 -20.54 -27.14
N THR A 109 -3.58 -21.57 -27.58
CA THR A 109 -4.99 -21.45 -28.00
C THR A 109 -5.93 -21.10 -26.85
N GLY A 110 -5.62 -21.53 -25.63
CA GLY A 110 -6.39 -21.18 -24.43
C GLY A 110 -6.43 -19.68 -24.19
N MET A 111 -5.29 -18.99 -24.32
CA MET A 111 -5.24 -17.53 -24.19
C MET A 111 -6.07 -16.82 -25.27
N ALA A 112 -5.95 -17.27 -26.52
CA ALA A 112 -6.73 -16.71 -27.63
C ALA A 112 -8.24 -16.91 -27.40
N GLN A 113 -8.64 -18.09 -26.94
CA GLN A 113 -10.03 -18.38 -26.58
C GLN A 113 -10.53 -17.51 -25.43
N SER A 114 -9.73 -17.29 -24.39
CA SER A 114 -10.11 -16.41 -23.29
C SER A 114 -10.26 -14.95 -23.72
N VAL A 115 -9.51 -14.48 -24.72
CA VAL A 115 -9.76 -13.14 -25.28
C VAL A 115 -11.06 -13.11 -26.10
N VAL A 116 -11.34 -14.17 -26.87
CA VAL A 116 -12.55 -14.25 -27.72
C VAL A 116 -13.82 -14.38 -26.88
N TYR A 117 -13.83 -15.29 -25.90
CA TYR A 117 -15.01 -15.66 -25.11
C TYR A 117 -15.05 -15.01 -23.72
N GLY A 118 -13.98 -14.35 -23.30
CA GLY A 118 -13.87 -13.70 -22.01
C GLY A 118 -13.07 -14.53 -21.00
N PHE A 119 -12.40 -13.82 -20.09
CA PHE A 119 -11.66 -14.41 -18.97
C PHE A 119 -12.55 -14.69 -17.75
N GLY A 120 -13.79 -14.19 -17.75
CA GLY A 120 -14.69 -14.26 -16.60
C GLY A 120 -14.44 -13.16 -15.55
N PRO A 121 -15.27 -13.10 -14.49
CA PRO A 121 -15.24 -12.01 -13.51
C PRO A 121 -13.99 -12.03 -12.63
N ASP A 122 -13.37 -13.20 -12.44
CA ASP A 122 -12.20 -13.37 -11.57
C ASP A 122 -10.98 -12.60 -12.04
N ILE A 123 -10.93 -12.20 -13.32
CA ILE A 123 -9.85 -11.34 -13.83
C ILE A 123 -9.88 -9.94 -13.19
N LEU A 124 -10.95 -9.58 -12.50
CA LEU A 124 -11.09 -8.32 -11.75
C LEU A 124 -10.91 -8.49 -10.24
N ALA A 125 -10.77 -9.72 -9.75
CA ALA A 125 -10.68 -9.98 -8.32
C ALA A 125 -9.47 -9.25 -7.72
N LYS A 126 -9.66 -8.56 -6.59
CA LYS A 126 -8.55 -7.99 -5.83
C LYS A 126 -8.22 -8.96 -4.70
N PRO A 127 -6.94 -9.23 -4.39
CA PRO A 127 -6.60 -9.95 -3.19
C PRO A 127 -7.10 -9.15 -1.97
N ASP A 128 -7.76 -9.82 -1.03
CA ASP A 128 -8.25 -9.19 0.19
C ASP A 128 -7.08 -8.67 1.04
N SER A 129 -6.91 -7.36 1.09
CA SER A 129 -5.86 -6.69 1.89
C SER A 129 -6.28 -6.40 3.33
N THR A 130 -7.55 -6.63 3.66
CA THR A 130 -8.14 -6.26 4.96
C THR A 130 -7.36 -6.83 6.14
N TRP A 131 -6.90 -8.08 6.05
CA TRP A 131 -6.10 -8.72 7.10
C TRP A 131 -4.71 -8.07 7.26
N ILE A 132 -4.08 -7.67 6.15
CA ILE A 132 -2.76 -7.02 6.14
C ILE A 132 -2.88 -5.64 6.79
N ASP A 133 -3.88 -4.86 6.37
CA ASP A 133 -4.11 -3.51 6.89
C ASP A 133 -4.40 -3.54 8.40
N VAL A 134 -5.23 -4.48 8.85
CA VAL A 134 -5.52 -4.70 10.28
C VAL A 134 -4.26 -5.10 11.06
N SER A 135 -3.43 -5.98 10.49
CA SER A 135 -2.19 -6.42 11.15
C SER A 135 -1.20 -5.28 11.33
N ILE A 136 -1.03 -4.44 10.31
CA ILE A 136 -0.17 -3.25 10.37
C ILE A 136 -0.71 -2.24 11.37
N ALA A 137 -2.03 -1.99 11.36
CA ALA A 137 -2.67 -1.08 12.31
C ALA A 137 -2.49 -1.56 13.77
N MET A 138 -2.69 -2.86 14.01
CA MET A 138 -2.53 -3.46 15.32
C MET A 138 -1.07 -3.42 15.80
N ALA A 139 -0.12 -3.73 14.93
CA ALA A 139 1.31 -3.62 15.25
C ALA A 139 1.71 -2.16 15.56
N GLY A 140 1.20 -1.20 14.78
CA GLY A 140 1.42 0.23 15.01
C GLY A 140 0.84 0.70 16.34
N ALA A 141 -0.40 0.33 16.65
CA ALA A 141 -1.05 0.65 17.91
C ALA A 141 -0.29 0.07 19.11
N LEU A 142 0.16 -1.18 19.00
CA LEU A 142 0.93 -1.85 20.04
C LEU A 142 2.31 -1.20 20.24
N GLY A 143 2.97 -0.81 19.14
CA GLY A 143 4.22 -0.04 19.20
C GLY A 143 4.06 1.30 19.92
N ILE A 144 3.02 2.07 19.59
CA ILE A 144 2.71 3.34 20.26
C ILE A 144 2.41 3.11 21.74
N LEU A 145 1.61 2.09 22.07
CA LEU A 145 1.28 1.73 23.46
C LEU A 145 2.54 1.40 24.27
N LEU A 146 3.45 0.59 23.72
CA LEU A 146 4.70 0.23 24.39
C LEU A 146 5.62 1.44 24.60
N ILE A 147 5.71 2.33 23.61
CA ILE A 147 6.47 3.60 23.75
C ILE A 147 5.85 4.46 24.86
N PHE A 148 4.52 4.61 24.86
CA PHE A 148 3.80 5.36 25.89
C PHE A 148 4.05 4.79 27.29
N LEU A 149 3.93 3.47 27.47
CA LEU A 149 4.18 2.81 28.76
C LEU A 149 5.65 2.92 29.20
N TYR A 150 6.59 2.81 28.26
CA TYR A 150 8.02 2.96 28.52
C TYR A 150 8.36 4.38 29.00
N LEU A 151 7.84 5.41 28.32
CA LEU A 151 8.01 6.80 28.71
C LEU A 151 7.33 7.09 30.05
N LYS A 152 6.09 6.61 30.26
CA LYS A 152 5.38 6.76 31.53
C LYS A 152 6.18 6.18 32.70
N ARG A 153 6.78 4.99 32.54
CA ARG A 153 7.61 4.36 33.58
C ARG A 153 8.92 5.11 33.87
N ARG A 154 9.50 5.80 32.88
CA ARG A 154 10.70 6.63 33.07
C ARG A 154 10.40 8.05 33.55
N MET A 155 9.21 8.55 33.28
CA MET A 155 8.77 9.90 33.66
C MET A 155 7.99 9.94 34.97
N THR A 156 7.59 8.79 35.56
CA THR A 156 7.25 8.76 36.98
C THR A 156 8.48 9.22 37.77
N PRO A 157 8.48 10.41 38.39
CA PRO A 157 9.53 10.74 39.33
C PRO A 157 9.51 9.65 40.40
N LYS A 158 10.68 9.25 40.91
CA LYS A 158 10.78 8.56 42.19
C LYS A 158 10.17 9.49 43.25
N ALA A 159 8.85 9.47 43.36
CA ALA A 159 8.13 10.15 44.41
C ALA A 159 8.38 9.33 45.68
N ILE A 160 9.20 9.92 46.56
CA ILE A 160 9.18 9.70 48.00
C ILE A 160 9.70 8.32 48.45
N SER A 161 11.03 8.19 48.50
CA SER A 161 11.68 7.30 49.49
C SER A 161 12.91 7.96 50.12
N VAL A 162 12.90 9.29 50.21
CA VAL A 162 13.91 10.09 50.91
C VAL A 162 13.19 11.07 51.82
N ILE A 163 12.44 10.55 52.79
CA ILE A 163 12.35 11.19 54.10
C ILE A 163 12.99 10.16 55.01
N GLY A 164 14.28 10.32 55.22
CA GLY A 164 14.98 9.50 56.20
C GLY A 164 14.42 9.80 57.60
N PRO A 165 14.47 8.85 58.54
CA PRO A 165 13.90 8.98 59.91
C PRO A 165 14.50 10.11 60.77
N ASN A 166 15.34 10.96 60.18
CA ASN A 166 16.09 12.02 60.86
C ASN A 166 15.46 13.42 60.67
N GLU A 167 14.62 13.64 59.64
CA GLU A 167 13.92 14.93 59.47
C GLU A 167 12.78 15.10 60.48
N ASP A 168 12.03 14.02 60.78
CA ASP A 168 10.98 14.04 61.80
C ASP A 168 11.57 14.37 63.19
N ALA A 169 12.75 13.82 63.51
CA ALA A 169 13.44 14.10 64.77
C ALA A 169 13.93 15.56 64.84
N ALA A 170 14.43 16.12 63.74
CA ALA A 170 14.87 17.51 63.69
C ALA A 170 13.69 18.49 63.79
N PHE A 171 12.56 18.17 63.18
CA PHE A 171 11.33 18.96 63.24
C PHE A 171 10.73 18.98 64.65
N HIS A 172 10.65 17.81 65.31
CA HIS A 172 10.18 17.73 66.70
C HIS A 172 11.09 18.47 67.68
N LYS A 173 12.41 18.44 67.47
CA LYS A 173 13.36 19.21 68.27
C LYS A 173 13.16 20.73 68.11
N TYR A 174 12.89 21.20 66.89
CA TYR A 174 12.57 22.60 66.63
C TYR A 174 11.27 23.04 67.32
N LEU A 175 10.24 22.19 67.30
CA LEU A 175 8.98 22.49 67.97
C LEU A 175 9.16 22.59 69.50
N SER A 176 9.92 21.68 70.11
CA SER A 176 10.20 21.75 71.55
C SER A 176 11.01 23.00 71.95
N GLU A 177 11.94 23.44 71.09
CA GLU A 177 12.75 24.62 71.38
C GLU A 177 11.93 25.93 71.25
N ILE A 178 10.89 25.94 70.40
CA ILE A 178 9.96 27.07 70.31
C ILE A 178 9.04 27.12 71.55
N GLU A 179 8.56 25.96 72.02
CA GLU A 179 7.70 25.88 73.20
C GLU A 179 8.42 26.30 74.49
N GLU A 180 9.71 25.97 74.62
CA GLU A 180 10.54 26.38 75.76
C GLU A 180 10.81 27.90 75.76
N LYS A 181 10.96 28.52 74.58
CA LYS A 181 11.21 29.97 74.45
C LYS A 181 9.96 30.84 74.61
N GLN A 182 8.77 30.23 74.69
CA GLN A 182 7.49 30.91 74.90
C GLN A 182 7.03 30.87 76.37
N LYS A 183 7.82 30.27 77.28
CA LYS A 183 7.53 30.15 78.71
C LYS A 183 8.42 31.08 79.53
#